data_AF-A0A662JEB1-F1
#
_entry.id   AF-A0A662JEB1-F1
#
_cell.length_a   1.000
_cell.length_b   1.000
_cell.length_c   1.000
_cell.angle_alpha   90.00
_cell.angle_beta   90.00
_cell.angle_gamma   90.00
#
_symmetry.space_group_name_H-M   'P 1'
#
loop_
_entity.id
_entity.type
_entity.pdbx_description
1 polymer ?
#
loop_
_entity_poly.entity_id
_entity_poly.type
_entity_poly.pdbx_seq_one_letter_code
_entity_poly.pdbx_strand_id
1 'polypeptide(L)'
;MSSRFSKKELKQIFDDLFKHFKREKIFYFEYKEYLEAKGYNEDDLLEIWTEAFRKGIIDVGAFPLNGKAETVFEKRRRSPKPDLII
;
A
#
# COMPACT_ATOMS: atom_id res chain seq x y z
N MET A 1 15.41 -12.84 -3.95
CA MET A 1 15.90 -11.71 -3.15
C MET A 1 15.21 -11.74 -1.80
N SER A 2 15.96 -11.63 -0.70
CA SER A 2 15.36 -11.46 0.63
C SER A 2 14.84 -10.03 0.71
N SER A 3 13.54 -9.82 0.96
CA SER A 3 13.04 -8.48 1.26
C SER A 3 13.53 -8.06 2.64
N ARG A 4 13.88 -6.78 2.78
CA ARG A 4 14.23 -6.12 4.04
C ARG A 4 13.05 -6.12 5.03
N PHE A 5 11.82 -6.17 4.54
CA PHE A 5 10.61 -6.12 5.36
C PHE A 5 9.88 -7.45 5.39
N SER A 6 9.64 -7.97 6.59
CA SER A 6 8.81 -9.15 6.78
C SER A 6 7.34 -8.87 6.46
N LYS A 7 6.58 -9.93 6.15
CA LYS A 7 5.13 -9.82 5.95
C LYS A 7 4.40 -9.20 7.15
N LYS A 8 4.87 -9.47 8.37
CA LYS A 8 4.30 -8.94 9.61
C LYS A 8 4.52 -7.44 9.73
N GLU A 9 5.75 -6.97 9.44
CA GLU A 9 6.09 -5.55 9.45
C GLU A 9 5.30 -4.78 8.40
N LEU A 10 5.23 -5.29 7.17
CA LEU A 10 4.44 -4.68 6.10
C LEU A 10 2.95 -4.58 6.48
N LYS A 11 2.39 -5.63 7.08
CA LYS A 11 1.00 -5.59 7.56
C LYS A 11 0.80 -4.53 8.63
N GLN A 12 1.74 -4.42 9.58
CA GLN A 12 1.67 -3.42 10.64
C GLN A 12 1.76 -2.00 10.08
N ILE A 13 2.69 -1.75 9.16
CA ILE A 13 2.87 -0.45 8.50
C ILE A 13 1.55 0.00 7.83
N PHE A 14 0.94 -0.87 7.03
CA PHE A 14 -0.30 -0.53 6.34
C PHE A 14 -1.51 -0.46 7.29
N ASP A 15 -1.60 -1.31 8.31
CA ASP A 15 -2.65 -1.19 9.33
C ASP A 15 -2.57 0.15 10.08
N ASP A 16 -1.36 0.61 10.44
CA ASP A 16 -1.14 1.91 11.09
C ASP A 16 -1.44 3.08 10.15
N LEU A 17 -1.07 2.97 8.87
CA LEU A 17 -1.39 3.95 7.83
C LEU A 17 -2.91 4.12 7.67
N PHE A 18 -3.64 3.04 7.41
CA PHE A 18 -5.10 3.10 7.25
C PHE A 18 -5.80 3.57 8.54
N LYS A 19 -5.28 3.19 9.71
CA LYS A 19 -5.78 3.65 11.01
C LYS A 19 -5.56 5.15 11.21
N HIS A 20 -4.40 5.69 10.82
CA HIS A 20 -4.08 7.11 10.95
C HIS A 20 -5.07 7.97 10.16
N PHE A 21 -5.29 7.62 8.89
CA PHE A 21 -6.16 8.38 7.99
C PHE A 21 -7.65 8.01 8.11
N LYS A 22 -7.99 6.97 8.89
CA LYS A 22 -9.35 6.44 9.10
C LYS A 22 -10.08 6.15 7.77
N ARG A 23 -9.33 5.72 6.75
CA ARG A 23 -9.81 5.46 5.39
C ARG A 23 -9.23 4.15 4.89
N GLU A 24 -9.94 3.48 4.00
CA GLU A 24 -9.47 2.24 3.35
C GLU A 24 -8.75 2.48 2.02
N LYS A 25 -8.71 3.74 1.56
CA LYS A 25 -8.04 4.20 0.35
C LYS A 25 -7.13 5.37 0.71
N ILE A 26 -5.86 5.26 0.36
CA ILE A 26 -4.81 6.23 0.65
C ILE A 26 -4.05 6.53 -0.63
N PHE A 27 -3.81 7.80 -0.92
CA PHE A 27 -3.02 8.20 -2.10
C PHE A 27 -1.51 8.04 -1.84
N TYR A 28 -0.73 7.92 -2.90
CA TYR A 28 0.72 7.78 -2.80
C TYR A 28 1.38 8.94 -2.04
N PHE A 29 0.91 10.18 -2.23
CA PHE A 29 1.46 11.33 -1.52
C PHE A 29 1.18 11.28 -0.01
N GLU A 30 -0.01 10.82 0.41
CA GLU A 30 -0.37 10.64 1.82
C GLU A 30 0.47 9.52 2.46
N TYR A 31 0.70 8.44 1.71
CA TYR A 31 1.58 7.35 2.09
C TYR A 31 3.04 7.81 2.26
N LYS A 32 3.55 8.57 1.28
CA LYS A 32 4.92 9.10 1.26
C LYS A 32 5.12 10.02 2.48
N GLU A 33 4.27 11.01 2.65
CA GLU A 33 4.35 11.97 3.76
C GLU A 33 4.33 11.26 5.13
N TYR A 34 3.41 10.30 5.31
CA TYR A 34 3.27 9.56 6.57
C TYR A 34 4.51 8.72 6.92
N LEU A 35 5.12 8.07 5.94
CA LEU A 35 6.28 7.21 6.18
C LEU A 35 7.61 7.99 6.23
N GLU A 36 7.75 9.06 5.46
CA GLU A 36 8.92 9.96 5.59
C GLU A 36 8.97 10.59 6.98
N ALA A 37 7.82 10.98 7.54
CA ALA A 37 7.72 11.46 8.93
C ALA A 37 8.15 10.41 9.97
N LYS A 38 8.20 9.12 9.60
CA LYS A 38 8.69 8.01 10.43
C LYS A 38 10.14 7.62 10.14
N GLY A 39 10.81 8.32 9.23
CA GLY A 39 12.22 8.12 8.90
C GLY A 39 12.50 7.13 7.76
N TYR A 40 11.47 6.73 6.99
CA TYR A 40 11.67 5.91 5.79
C TYR A 40 12.14 6.80 4.62
N ASN A 41 13.11 6.31 3.85
CA ASN A 41 13.60 6.98 2.64
C ASN A 41 12.87 6.49 1.37
N GLU A 42 13.17 7.07 0.20
CA GLU A 42 12.48 6.70 -1.04
C GLU A 42 12.64 5.23 -1.45
N ASP A 43 13.80 4.62 -1.21
CA ASP A 43 14.02 3.19 -1.47
C ASP A 43 13.15 2.32 -0.56
N ASP A 44 13.02 2.71 0.71
CA ASP A 44 12.16 2.04 1.68
C ASP A 44 10.71 2.13 1.26
N LEU A 45 10.26 3.31 0.81
CA LEU A 45 8.91 3.50 0.30
C LEU A 45 8.63 2.54 -0.86
N LEU A 46 9.52 2.53 -1.86
CA LEU A 46 9.38 1.66 -3.01
C LEU A 46 9.33 0.19 -2.61
N GLU A 47 10.21 -0.27 -1.72
CA GLU A 47 10.22 -1.65 -1.26
C GLU A 47 8.94 -1.99 -0.46
N ILE A 48 8.51 -1.13 0.46
CA ILE A 48 7.35 -1.36 1.33
C ILE A 48 6.09 -1.60 0.51
N TRP A 49 5.74 -0.69 -0.41
CA TRP A 49 4.47 -0.85 -1.13
C TRP A 49 4.53 -1.97 -2.17
N THR A 50 5.67 -2.16 -2.85
CA THR A 50 5.82 -3.25 -3.85
C THR A 50 5.75 -4.63 -3.20
N GLU A 51 6.41 -4.81 -2.06
CA GLU A 51 6.38 -6.08 -1.33
C GLU A 51 5.02 -6.30 -0.63
N ALA A 52 4.37 -5.25 -0.13
CA ALA A 52 3.02 -5.36 0.41
C ALA A 52 2.00 -5.78 -0.66
N PHE A 53 2.09 -5.21 -1.87
CA PHE A 53 1.28 -5.61 -3.01
C PHE A 53 1.53 -7.07 -3.40
N ARG A 54 2.80 -7.46 -3.59
CA ARG A 54 3.19 -8.84 -3.91
C ARG A 54 2.71 -9.87 -2.90
N LYS A 55 2.71 -9.51 -1.60
CA LYS A 55 2.26 -10.38 -0.51
C LYS A 55 0.74 -10.32 -0.27
N GLY A 56 0.00 -9.55 -1.08
CA GLY A 56 -1.45 -9.41 -1.00
C GLY A 56 -1.94 -8.76 0.30
N ILE A 57 -1.17 -7.81 0.83
CA ILE A 57 -1.53 -7.00 2.01
C ILE A 57 -2.42 -5.82 1.58
N ILE A 58 -2.09 -5.24 0.43
CA ILE A 58 -2.81 -4.13 -0.20
C ILE A 58 -3.13 -4.47 -1.65
N ASP A 59 -4.08 -3.76 -2.22
CA ASP A 59 -4.23 -3.62 -3.66
C ASP A 59 -3.74 -2.23 -4.10
N VAL A 60 -3.22 -2.14 -5.33
CA VAL A 60 -2.68 -0.90 -5.91
C VAL A 60 -3.50 -0.57 -7.14
N GLY A 61 -3.96 0.68 -7.24
CA GLY A 61 -4.73 1.17 -8.38
C GLY A 61 -4.32 2.57 -8.79
N ALA A 62 -4.98 3.07 -9.84
CA ALA A 62 -4.91 4.46 -10.25
C ALA A 62 -6.29 5.10 -10.08
N PHE A 63 -6.33 6.31 -9.51
CA PHE A 63 -7.54 7.08 -9.31
C PHE A 63 -7.41 8.46 -9.97
N PRO A 64 -8.41 8.92 -10.74
CA PRO A 64 -8.36 10.25 -11.32
C PRO A 64 -8.51 11.32 -10.23
N LEU A 65 -7.49 12.15 -10.05
CA LEU A 65 -7.48 13.29 -9.14
C LEU A 65 -6.95 14.52 -9.91
N ASN A 66 -7.72 15.61 -9.93
CA ASN A 66 -7.35 16.86 -10.61
C ASN A 66 -6.93 16.68 -12.08
N GLY A 67 -7.60 15.78 -12.81
CA GLY A 67 -7.29 15.49 -14.21
C GLY A 67 -6.02 14.65 -14.43
N LYS A 68 -5.41 14.13 -13.37
CA LYS A 68 -4.25 13.23 -13.42
C LYS A 68 -4.58 11.88 -12.80
N ALA A 69 -3.91 10.83 -13.26
CA ALA A 69 -4.00 9.51 -12.64
C ALA A 69 -3.04 9.47 -11.45
N GLU A 70 -3.57 9.28 -10.25
CA GLU A 70 -2.81 9.18 -9.01
C GLU A 70 -2.81 7.74 -8.49
N THR A 71 -1.65 7.27 -8.02
CA THR A 71 -1.53 5.95 -7.40
C THR A 71 -2.27 5.93 -6.07
N VAL A 72 -3.08 4.89 -5.88
CA VAL A 72 -3.83 4.65 -4.64
C VAL A 72 -3.55 3.26 -4.08
N PHE A 73 -3.49 3.20 -2.75
CA PHE A 73 -3.37 1.98 -1.97
C PHE A 73 -4.71 1.70 -1.29
N GLU A 74 -5.23 0.51 -1.52
CA GLU A 74 -6.49 0.07 -0.93
C GLU A 74 -6.25 -1.08 0.03
N LYS A 75 -6.96 -1.07 1.15
CA LYS A 75 -6.96 -2.20 2.08
C LYS A 75 -7.62 -3.37 1.36
N ARG A 76 -6.87 -4.45 1.17
CA ARG A 76 -7.37 -5.65 0.51
C ARG A 76 -8.53 -6.24 1.30
N ARG A 77 -9.76 -6.04 0.82
CA ARG A 77 -10.93 -6.77 1.30
C ARG A 77 -10.78 -8.20 0.77
N ARG A 78 -10.91 -9.21 1.63
CA ARG A 78 -11.00 -10.60 1.16
C ARG A 78 -12.32 -10.76 0.38
N SER A 79 -12.30 -10.41 -0.89
CA SER A 79 -13.28 -10.93 -1.84
C SER A 79 -12.85 -12.37 -2.17
N PRO A 80 -13.75 -13.36 -2.20
CA PRO A 80 -13.42 -14.64 -2.82
C PRO A 80 -12.88 -14.34 -4.21
N LYS A 81 -11.75 -14.94 -4.58
CA LYS A 81 -11.22 -14.80 -5.95
C LYS A 81 -12.39 -15.10 -6.89
N PRO A 82 -12.77 -14.22 -7.83
CA PRO A 82 -13.55 -14.70 -8.94
C PRO A 82 -12.67 -15.77 -9.58
N ASP A 83 -13.20 -16.99 -9.65
CA ASP A 83 -12.52 -18.08 -10.35
C ASP A 83 -12.14 -17.55 -11.73
N LEU A 84 -10.84 -17.40 -11.98
CA LEU A 84 -10.34 -17.14 -13.31
C LEU A 84 -10.67 -18.40 -14.11
N ILE A 85 -11.80 -18.36 -14.83
CA ILE A 85 -12.08 -19.31 -15.90
C ILE A 85 -11.00 -19.05 -16.95
N ILE A 86 -10.07 -19.99 -17.05
CA ILE A 86 -9.00 -20.05 -18.05
C ILE A 86 -9.59 -20.54 -19.37
#